data_AF-A0A6A9QL79-F1
#
_entry.id   AF-A0A6A9QL79-F1
#
_cell.length_a   1.000
_cell.length_b   1.000
_cell.length_c   1.000
_cell.angle_alpha   90.00
_cell.angle_beta   90.00
_cell.angle_gamma   90.00
#
_symmetry.space_group_name_H-M   'P 1'
#
loop_
_entity.id
_entity.type
_entity.pdbx_description
1 polymer ?
#
loop_
_entity_poly.entity_id
_entity_poly.type
_entity_poly.pdbx_seq_one_letter_code
_entity_poly.pdbx_strand_id
1 'polypeptide(L)' 'MLLDVFTGRGIYVKRNGKWKRFALAHFSYDNPAVNGMTILLGVIMLFAAMELHTYHYYHYYK' A
#
# COMPACT_ATOMS: atom_id res chain seq x y z
N MET A 1 -17.93 -15.04 8.34
CA MET A 1 -17.23 -15.78 7.26
C MET A 1 -16.79 -14.82 6.15
N LEU A 2 -15.97 -13.81 6.50
CA LEU A 2 -15.36 -12.91 5.49
C LEU A 2 -14.20 -13.63 4.76
N LEU A 3 -13.55 -14.57 5.46
CA LEU A 3 -12.40 -15.34 4.95
C LEU A 3 -12.76 -16.27 3.77
N ASP A 4 -13.99 -16.80 3.73
CA ASP A 4 -14.46 -17.70 2.67
C ASP A 4 -14.53 -17.00 1.30
N VAL A 5 -14.75 -15.69 1.28
CA VAL A 5 -14.76 -14.88 0.05
C VAL A 5 -13.36 -14.77 -0.57
N PHE A 6 -12.32 -14.80 0.28
CA PHE A 6 -10.93 -14.71 -0.17
C PHE A 6 -10.30 -16.06 -0.53
N THR A 7 -10.80 -17.16 0.05
CA THR A 7 -10.20 -18.50 -0.10
C THR A 7 -11.00 -19.44 -1.01
N GLY A 8 -12.32 -19.29 -1.12
CA GLY A 8 -13.18 -20.31 -1.74
C GLY A 8 -13.54 -20.09 -3.21
N ARG A 9 -14.03 -18.90 -3.58
CA ARG A 9 -14.57 -18.65 -4.92
C ARG A 9 -14.43 -17.17 -5.24
N GLY A 10 -13.42 -16.81 -6.02
CA GLY A 10 -13.13 -15.43 -6.39
C GLY A 10 -14.38 -14.65 -6.79
N ILE A 11 -14.45 -13.38 -6.40
CA ILE A 11 -15.61 -12.51 -6.64
C ILE A 11 -15.87 -12.43 -8.15
N TYR A 12 -17.09 -12.69 -8.61
CA TYR A 12 -17.46 -12.51 -10.01
C TYR A 12 -18.18 -11.18 -10.17
N VAL A 13 -17.64 -10.30 -11.00
CA VAL A 13 -18.25 -9.00 -11.30
C VAL A 13 -18.79 -9.03 -12.73
N LYS A 14 -20.02 -8.58 -12.93
CA LYS A 14 -20.63 -8.46 -14.26
C LYS A 14 -20.17 -7.14 -14.89
N ARG A 15 -19.27 -7.23 -15.89
CA ARG A 15 -18.83 -6.09 -16.71
C ARG A 15 -19.35 -6.30 -18.13
N ASN A 16 -20.15 -5.35 -18.61
CA ASN A 16 -20.67 -5.33 -19.98
C ASN A 16 -21.36 -6.65 -20.42
N GLY A 17 -22.22 -7.20 -19.55
CA GLY A 17 -22.98 -8.42 -19.83
C GLY A 17 -22.22 -9.73 -19.66
N LYS A 18 -20.90 -9.72 -19.44
CA LYS A 18 -20.09 -10.94 -19.24
C LYS A 18 -19.63 -11.05 -17.78
N TRP A 19 -19.69 -12.26 -17.24
CA TRP A 19 -19.17 -12.58 -15.90
C TRP A 19 -17.66 -12.75 -15.98
N LYS A 20 -16.90 -11.85 -15.34
CA LYS A 20 -15.43 -11.95 -15.28
C LYS A 20 -15.00 -12.26 -13.85
N ARG A 21 -14.10 -13.23 -13.70
CA ARG A 21 -13.49 -13.56 -12.41
C ARG A 21 -12.65 -12.37 -11.96
N PHE A 22 -13.06 -11.75 -10.87
CA PHE A 22 -12.40 -10.62 -10.26
C PHE A 22 -11.44 -11.16 -9.19
N ALA A 23 -10.17 -11.28 -9.55
CA ALA A 23 -9.13 -11.54 -8.57
C ALA A 23 -8.88 -10.24 -7.82
N LEU A 24 -9.34 -10.14 -6.57
CA LEU A 24 -9.04 -9.02 -5.67
C LEU A 24 -7.53 -8.79 -5.48
N ALA A 25 -6.70 -9.83 -5.70
CA ALA A 25 -5.25 -9.71 -5.75
C ALA A 25 -4.74 -8.78 -6.87
N HIS A 26 -5.57 -8.51 -7.87
CA HIS A 26 -5.36 -7.56 -8.96
C HIS A 26 -6.40 -6.43 -8.91
N PHE A 27 -7.00 -6.13 -7.74
CA PHE A 27 -7.49 -4.77 -7.48
C PHE A 27 -6.25 -3.90 -7.40
N SER A 28 -5.71 -3.66 -8.58
CA SER A 28 -4.45 -3.05 -8.79
C SER A 28 -4.56 -1.72 -8.06
N TYR A 29 -3.67 -1.51 -7.11
CA TYR A 29 -3.23 -0.17 -6.78
C TYR A 29 -2.52 0.40 -8.03
N ASP A 30 -3.17 0.35 -9.21
CA ASP A 30 -2.80 0.95 -10.49
C ASP A 30 -3.29 2.39 -10.49
N ASN A 31 -3.14 3.06 -9.36
CA ASN A 31 -3.21 4.49 -9.35
C ASN A 31 -1.77 4.97 -9.24
N PRO A 32 -1.12 5.32 -10.38
CA PRO A 32 0.23 5.86 -10.40
C PRO A 32 0.41 7.03 -9.43
N ALA A 33 -0.65 7.82 -9.19
CA ALA A 33 -0.62 8.92 -8.24
C ALA A 33 -0.52 8.42 -6.79
N VAL A 34 -1.28 7.39 -6.41
CA VAL A 34 -1.22 6.83 -5.05
C VAL A 34 0.13 6.14 -4.81
N ASN A 35 0.62 5.38 -5.80
CA ASN A 35 1.94 4.74 -5.71
C ASN A 35 3.06 5.79 -5.61
N GLY A 36 2.97 6.86 -6.41
CA GLY A 36 3.89 7.99 -6.33
C GLY A 36 3.86 8.67 -4.95
N MET A 37 2.66 8.89 -4.40
CA MET A 37 2.51 9.44 -3.04
C MET A 37 3.12 8.54 -1.98
N THR A 38 2.94 7.22 -2.07
CA THR A 38 3.53 6.28 -1.12
C THR A 38 5.06 6.30 -1.18
N ILE A 39 5.64 6.33 -2.39
CA ILE A 39 7.09 6.44 -2.58
C ILE A 39 7.60 7.76 -1.96
N LEU A 40 6.93 8.88 -2.25
CA LEU A 40 7.32 10.19 -1.73
C LEU A 40 7.25 10.25 -0.20
N LEU A 41 6.18 9.71 0.40
CA LEU A 41 6.05 9.60 1.85
C LEU A 41 7.16 8.73 2.46
N GLY A 42 7.50 7.61 1.83
CA GLY A 42 8.60 6.75 2.26
C GLY A 42 9.94 7.47 2.27
N VAL A 43 10.24 8.24 1.22
CA VAL A 43 11.45 9.05 1.15
C VAL A 43 11.50 10.10 2.26
N ILE A 44 10.41 10.84 2.50
CA ILE A 44 10.33 11.82 3.59
C ILE A 44 10.56 11.16 4.95
N MET A 45 9.97 9.98 5.20
CA MET A 45 10.17 9.25 6.45
C MET A 45 11.63 8.86 6.68
N LEU A 46 12.36 8.44 5.64
CA LEU A 46 13.78 8.13 5.77
C LEU A 46 14.60 9.35 6.16
N PHE A 47 14.35 10.51 5.54
CA PHE A 47 15.01 11.75 5.91
C PHE A 47 14.66 12.19 7.34
N ALA A 48 13.38 12.14 7.71
CA ALA A 48 12.94 12.46 9.07
C ALA A 48 13.59 11.55 10.12
N ALA A 49 13.73 10.25 9.83
CA ALA A 49 14.41 9.30 10.72
C ALA A 49 15.90 9.61 10.88
N MET A 50 16.60 9.95 9.80
CA MET A 50 18.01 10.33 9.85
C MET A 50 18.23 11.61 10.66
N GLU A 51 17.40 12.64 10.43
CA GLU A 51 17.43 13.87 11.22
C GLU A 51 17.16 13.56 12.70
N LEU A 52 16.07 12.85 13.02
CA LEU A 52 15.72 12.51 14.39
C LEU A 52 16.85 11.75 15.10
N HIS A 53 17.45 10.76 14.44
CA HIS A 53 18.57 10.01 14.97
C HIS A 53 19.79 10.92 15.23
N THR A 54 20.08 11.81 14.30
CA THR A 54 21.19 12.77 14.40
C THR A 54 20.96 13.75 15.55
N TYR A 55 19.77 14.34 15.65
CA TYR A 55 19.38 15.20 16.78
C TYR A 55 19.49 14.49 18.11
N HIS A 56 18.99 13.25 18.22
CA HIS A 56 19.08 12.48 19.45
C HIS A 56 20.53 12.17 19.82
N TYR A 57 21.36 11.78 18.85
CA TYR A 57 22.79 11.55 19.06
C TYR A 57 23.49 12.81 19.60
N TYR A 58 23.30 13.96 18.95
CA TYR A 58 23.93 15.20 19.42
C TYR A 58 23.36 15.72 20.74
N HIS A 59 22.11 15.42 21.09
CA HIS A 59 21.54 15.83 22.37
C HIS A 59 22.03 14.96 23.54
N TYR A 60 22.31 13.67 23.28
CA TYR A 60 22.67 12.71 24.32
C TYR A 60 24.19 12.63 24.59
N TYR A 61 25.01 12.85 23.56
CA TYR A 61 26.48 12.73 23.64
C TYR A 61 27.21 14.08 23.77
N LYS A 62 26.46 15.18 23.92
CA LYS A 62 27.00 16.52 24.12
C LYS A 62 26.68 16.99 25.52
#